data_AF-A0A117SIT8-F1
#
_entry.id   AF-A0A117SIT8-F1
#
_cell.length_a   1.000
_cell.length_b   1.000
_cell.length_c   1.000
_cell.angle_alpha   90.00
_cell.angle_beta   90.00
_cell.angle_gamma   90.00
#
_symmetry.space_group_name_H-M   'P 1'
#
loop_
_entity.id
_entity.type
_entity.pdbx_description
1 polymer ?
#
loop_
_entity_poly.entity_id
_entity_poly.type
_entity_poly.pdbx_seq_one_letter_code
_entity_poly.pdbx_strand_id
1 'polypeptide(L)'
;MKRACRKINGQNRPRVRLRCGTLLILCCVVAVVGSSAWQIWKLHSQVDGQLAHLNQEKITLLEQEKNLQAEIVQLNTPSFIEKLAREQLGLVKRGEILISPKN
;
A
#
# COMPACT_ATOMS: atom_id res chain seq x y z
N MET A 1 -82.20 -4.23 13.97
CA MET A 1 -80.74 -4.07 13.92
C MET A 1 -80.23 -4.43 12.53
N LYS A 2 -79.86 -3.45 11.69
CA LYS A 2 -79.32 -3.70 10.34
C LYS A 2 -77.86 -3.26 10.32
N ARG A 3 -76.92 -4.21 10.26
CA ARG A 3 -75.49 -3.92 10.12
C ARG A 3 -75.21 -3.58 8.66
N ALA A 4 -74.83 -2.32 8.41
CA ALA A 4 -74.36 -1.90 7.10
C ALA A 4 -72.92 -2.41 6.88
N CYS A 5 -72.73 -3.33 5.93
CA CYS A 5 -71.40 -3.68 5.45
C CYS A 5 -70.83 -2.49 4.67
N ARG A 6 -69.89 -1.78 5.30
CA ARG A 6 -69.16 -0.67 4.70
C ARG A 6 -68.15 -1.26 3.71
N LYS A 7 -68.48 -1.20 2.42
CA LYS A 7 -67.62 -1.65 1.32
C LYS A 7 -66.33 -0.83 1.33
N ILE A 8 -65.21 -1.49 1.65
CA ILE A 8 -63.89 -0.88 1.67
C ILE A 8 -63.50 -0.67 0.21
N ASN A 9 -63.58 0.56 -0.27
CA ASN A 9 -63.15 0.90 -1.63
C ASN A 9 -61.63 0.68 -1.72
N GLY A 10 -61.23 -0.30 -2.52
CA GLY A 10 -59.84 -0.54 -2.88
C GLY A 10 -59.25 0.72 -3.51
N GLN A 11 -58.27 1.28 -2.83
CA GLN A 11 -57.57 2.48 -3.27
C GLN A 11 -56.84 2.18 -4.58
N ASN A 12 -57.28 2.83 -5.66
CA ASN A 12 -56.67 2.75 -6.98
C ASN A 12 -55.21 3.20 -6.88
N ARG A 13 -54.27 2.24 -6.86
CA ARG A 13 -52.85 2.55 -7.07
C ARG A 13 -52.74 3.10 -8.49
N PRO A 14 -52.20 4.33 -8.68
CA PRO A 14 -51.98 4.84 -10.03
C PRO A 14 -50.99 3.91 -10.69
N ARG A 15 -51.47 3.12 -11.67
CA ARG A 15 -50.59 2.36 -12.55
C ARG A 15 -49.84 3.40 -13.37
N VAL A 16 -48.64 3.75 -12.90
CA VAL A 16 -47.67 4.52 -13.68
C VAL A 16 -47.47 3.76 -14.98
N ARG A 17 -48.12 4.24 -16.03
CA ARG A 17 -47.99 3.75 -17.39
C ARG A 17 -46.64 4.29 -17.90
N LEU A 18 -45.56 3.81 -17.28
CA LEU A 18 -44.19 4.03 -17.72
C LEU A 18 -44.15 3.52 -19.16
N ARG A 19 -44.05 4.45 -20.10
CA ARG A 19 -43.85 4.11 -21.50
C ARG A 19 -42.61 3.23 -21.55
N CYS A 20 -42.68 2.04 -22.17
CA CYS A 20 -41.54 1.12 -22.20
C CYS A 20 -40.24 1.81 -22.65
N GLY A 21 -40.32 2.81 -23.52
CA GLY A 21 -39.17 3.64 -23.92
C GLY A 21 -38.50 4.41 -22.76
N THR A 22 -39.26 4.95 -21.80
CA THR A 22 -38.67 5.64 -20.63
C THR A 22 -37.94 4.68 -19.67
N LEU A 23 -38.44 3.45 -19.50
CA LEU A 23 -37.74 2.39 -18.76
C LEU A 23 -36.46 1.95 -19.47
N LEU A 24 -36.50 1.83 -20.80
CA LEU A 24 -35.32 1.49 -21.61
C LEU A 24 -34.24 2.58 -21.51
N ILE A 25 -34.61 3.85 -21.64
CA ILE A 25 -33.67 4.98 -21.51
C ILE A 25 -33.04 5.00 -20.11
N LEU A 26 -33.84 4.83 -19.06
CA LEU A 26 -33.33 4.78 -17.68
C LEU A 26 -32.36 3.60 -17.50
N CYS A 27 -32.69 2.43 -18.03
CA CYS A 27 -31.83 1.25 -17.96
C CYS A 27 -30.49 1.46 -18.71
N CYS A 28 -30.53 2.10 -19.89
CA CYS A 28 -29.34 2.49 -20.63
C CYS A 28 -28.46 3.47 -19.84
N VAL A 29 -29.06 4.48 -19.19
CA VAL A 29 -28.30 5.43 -18.36
C VAL A 29 -27.63 4.72 -17.18
N VAL A 30 -28.37 3.84 -16.48
CA VAL A 30 -27.80 3.05 -15.37
C VAL A 30 -26.70 2.12 -15.85
N ALA A 31 -26.85 1.49 -17.02
CA ALA A 31 -25.83 0.62 -17.60
C ALA A 31 -24.55 1.39 -17.95
N VAL A 32 -24.68 2.59 -18.53
CA VAL A 32 -23.52 3.44 -18.86
C VAL A 32 -22.80 3.89 -17.59
N VAL A 33 -23.52 4.44 -16.61
CA VAL A 33 -22.92 4.91 -15.35
C VAL A 33 -22.32 3.75 -14.54
N GLY A 34 -23.00 2.60 -14.51
CA GLY A 34 -22.50 1.38 -13.86
C GLY A 34 -21.21 0.87 -14.50
N SER A 35 -21.11 0.92 -15.84
CA SER A 35 -19.91 0.49 -16.56
C SER A 35 -18.69 1.37 -16.24
N SER A 36 -18.86 2.69 -16.14
CA SER A 36 -17.80 3.63 -15.79
C SER A 36 -17.36 3.48 -14.33
N ALA A 37 -18.30 3.27 -13.40
CA ALA A 37 -17.97 3.03 -11.99
C ALA A 37 -17.13 1.75 -11.81
N TRP A 38 -17.45 0.69 -12.57
CA TRP A 38 -16.69 -0.57 -12.55
C TRP A 38 -15.26 -0.40 -13.08
N GLN A 39 -15.08 0.39 -14.15
CA GLN A 39 -13.75 0.70 -14.69
C GLN A 39 -12.89 1.48 -13.68
N ILE A 40 -13.47 2.46 -12.99
CA ILE A 40 -12.77 3.27 -11.98
C ILE A 40 -12.38 2.41 -10.76
N TRP A 41 -13.26 1.52 -10.30
CA TRP A 41 -12.96 0.60 -9.20
C TRP A 41 -11.81 -0.35 -9.55
N LYS A 42 -11.82 -0.90 -10.77
CA LYS A 42 -10.74 -1.79 -11.23
C LYS A 42 -9.40 -1.06 -11.30
N LEU A 43 -9.40 0.21 -11.69
CA LEU A 43 -8.19 1.03 -11.76
C LEU A 43 -7.68 1.38 -10.36
N HIS A 44 -8.56 1.76 -9.43
CA HIS A 44 -8.19 2.03 -8.04
C HIS A 44 -7.53 0.83 -7.38
N SER A 45 -8.09 -0.38 -7.50
CA SER A 45 -7.48 -1.58 -6.90
C SER A 45 -6.07 -1.87 -7.43
N GLN A 46 -5.77 -1.54 -8.69
CA GLN A 46 -4.42 -1.72 -9.24
C GLN A 46 -3.45 -0.66 -8.72
N VAL A 47 -3.90 0.59 -8.65
CA VAL A 47 -3.09 1.72 -8.17
C VAL A 47 -2.81 1.59 -6.67
N ASP A 48 -3.78 1.17 -5.87
CA ASP A 48 -3.63 0.99 -4.42
C ASP A 48 -2.62 -0.14 -4.11
N GLY A 49 -2.66 -1.23 -4.87
CA GLY A 49 -1.68 -2.32 -4.73
C GLY A 49 -0.26 -1.88 -5.07
N GLN A 50 -0.09 -1.09 -6.13
CA GLN A 50 1.21 -0.54 -6.51
C GLN A 50 1.71 0.48 -5.49
N LEU A 51 0.84 1.36 -4.99
CA LEU A 51 1.17 2.31 -3.92
C LEU A 51 1.60 1.61 -2.64
N ALA A 52 0.92 0.54 -2.25
CA ALA A 52 1.29 -0.24 -1.07
C ALA A 52 2.67 -0.88 -1.26
N HIS A 53 2.94 -1.46 -2.42
CA HIS A 53 4.25 -2.04 -2.75
C HIS A 53 5.37 -1.00 -2.72
N LEU A 54 5.18 0.13 -3.40
CA LEU A 54 6.17 1.21 -3.47
C LEU A 54 6.44 1.81 -2.09
N ASN A 55 5.42 1.98 -1.25
CA ASN A 55 5.62 2.45 0.12
C ASN A 55 6.41 1.43 0.95
N GLN A 56 6.15 0.14 0.79
CA GLN A 56 6.89 -0.91 1.47
C GLN A 56 8.38 -0.89 1.05
N GLU A 57 8.66 -0.80 -0.25
CA GLU A 57 10.03 -0.70 -0.78
C GLU A 57 10.75 0.56 -0.28
N LYS A 58 10.05 1.68 -0.20
CA LYS A 58 10.62 2.91 0.35
C LYS A 58 11.03 2.74 1.82
N ILE A 59 10.19 2.08 2.61
CA ILE A 59 10.48 1.84 4.04
C ILE A 59 11.70 0.93 4.19
N THR A 60 11.78 -0.16 3.41
CA THR A 60 12.93 -1.08 3.48
C THR A 60 14.23 -0.41 3.05
N LEU A 61 14.21 0.40 1.99
CA LEU A 61 15.39 1.15 1.53
C LEU A 61 15.86 2.18 2.56
N LEU A 62 14.94 2.89 3.22
CA LEU A 62 15.29 3.85 4.28
C LEU A 62 15.91 3.16 5.51
N GLU A 63 15.46 1.95 5.83
CA GLU A 63 16.04 1.17 6.91
C GLU A 63 17.45 0.67 6.54
N GLN A 64 17.64 0.21 5.30
CA GLN A 64 18.96 -0.16 4.77
C GLN A 64 19.94 1.01 4.77
N GLU A 65 19.51 2.20 4.33
CA GLU A 65 20.33 3.41 4.33
C GLU A 65 20.84 3.73 5.74
N LYS A 66 19.94 3.71 6.73
CA LYS A 66 20.30 3.97 8.13
C LYS A 66 21.29 2.95 8.68
N ASN A 67 21.09 1.68 8.38
CA ASN A 67 22.00 0.61 8.82
C ASN A 67 23.39 0.78 8.20
N LEU A 68 23.45 1.06 6.89
CA LEU A 68 24.72 1.31 6.19
C LEU A 68 25.42 2.56 6.71
N GLN A 69 24.70 3.65 7.00
CA GLN A 69 25.29 4.84 7.59
C GLN A 69 25.82 4.59 9.00
N ALA A 70 25.11 3.80 9.82
CA ALA A 70 25.61 3.40 11.12
C ALA A 70 26.89 2.56 11.00
N GLU A 71 26.95 1.65 10.03
CA GLU A 71 28.14 0.84 9.74
C GLU A 71 29.31 1.72 9.29
N ILE A 72 29.08 2.64 8.34
CA ILE A 72 30.10 3.61 7.88
C ILE A 72 30.65 4.42 9.06
N VAL A 73 29.79 4.88 9.98
CA VAL A 73 30.23 5.63 11.16
C VAL A 73 31.09 4.76 12.08
N GLN A 74 30.72 3.50 12.30
CA GLN A 74 31.53 2.57 13.10
C GLN A 74 32.89 2.27 12.43
N LEU A 75 32.88 1.99 11.13
CA LEU A 75 34.08 1.67 10.34
C LEU A 75 35.04 2.86 10.25
N ASN A 76 34.53 4.10 10.22
CA ASN A 76 35.35 5.32 10.16
C ASN A 76 35.91 5.76 11.53
N THR A 77 35.70 4.99 12.60
CA THR A 77 36.35 5.32 13.88
C THR A 77 37.85 5.04 13.81
N PRO A 78 38.72 5.93 14.32
CA PRO A 78 40.17 5.73 14.29
C PRO A 78 40.61 4.41 14.92
N SER A 79 39.92 3.98 15.98
CA SER A 79 40.18 2.69 16.65
C SER A 79 39.88 1.49 15.76
N PHE A 80 38.82 1.54 14.95
CA PHE A 80 38.47 0.45 14.06
C PHE A 80 39.46 0.38 12.89
N ILE A 81 39.83 1.53 12.32
CA ILE A 81 40.86 1.62 11.27
C ILE A 81 42.20 1.09 11.79
N GLU A 82 42.59 1.44 13.02
CA GLU A 82 43.82 0.95 13.66
C GLU A 82 43.80 -0.57 13.88
N LYS A 83 42.64 -1.12 14.31
CA LYS A 83 42.44 -2.56 14.44
C LYS A 83 42.55 -3.28 13.10
N LEU A 84 41.87 -2.76 12.06
CA LEU A 84 41.92 -3.32 10.71
C LEU A 84 43.35 -3.27 10.14
N ALA A 85 44.07 -2.17 10.36
CA ALA A 85 45.47 -2.03 9.96
C ALA A 85 46.39 -3.04 10.67
N ARG A 86 46.15 -3.34 11.94
CA ARG A 86 46.87 -4.41 12.67
C ARG A 86 46.56 -5.79 12.11
N GLU A 87 45.29 -6.09 11.85
CA GLU A 87 44.84 -7.42 11.39
C GLU A 87 45.24 -7.71 9.95
N GLN A 88 45.05 -6.76 9.03
CA GLN A 88 45.24 -6.96 7.59
C GLN A 88 46.66 -6.64 7.12
N LEU A 89 47.31 -5.65 7.74
CA LEU A 89 48.61 -5.15 7.30
C LEU A 89 49.74 -5.43 8.31
N GLY A 90 49.42 -5.99 9.49
CA GLY A 90 50.42 -6.23 10.55
C GLY A 90 51.09 -4.96 11.06
N LEU A 91 50.47 -3.78 10.86
CA LEU A 91 51.08 -2.50 11.26
C LEU A 91 51.02 -2.34 12.77
N VAL A 92 52.12 -1.85 13.36
CA VAL A 92 52.22 -1.61 14.81
C VAL A 92 52.48 -0.12 15.08
N LYS A 93 52.03 0.36 16.24
CA LYS A 93 52.23 1.75 16.63
C LYS A 93 53.72 2.00 16.93
N ARG A 94 54.18 3.24 16.81
CA ARG A 94 55.56 3.59 17.20
C ARG A 94 55.80 3.19 18.66
N GLY A 95 56.78 2.33 18.89
CA GLY A 95 57.15 1.81 20.21
C GLY A 95 56.61 0.41 20.53
N GLU A 96 55.75 -0.16 19.68
CA GLU A 96 55.30 -1.56 19.77
C GLU A 96 56.22 -2.49 18.96
N ILE A 97 56.35 -3.76 19.37
CA ILE A 97 57.21 -4.75 18.72
C ILE A 97 56.33 -5.91 18.22
N LEU A 98 56.45 -6.27 16.95
CA LEU A 98 55.77 -7.44 16.37
C LEU A 98 56.46 -8.73 16.86
N ILE A 99 55.73 -9.60 17.55
CA ILE A 99 56.22 -10.92 17.98
C ILE A 99 55.54 -11.97 17.11
N SER A 100 56.29 -12.55 16.17
CA SER A 100 55.81 -13.69 15.39
C SER A 100 56.05 -14.99 16.16
N PRO A 101 55.06 -15.90 16.28
CA PRO A 101 55.27 -17.18 16.92
C PRO A 101 56.31 -18.01 16.14
N LYS A 102 57.35 -18.48 16.84
CA LYS A 102 58.38 -19.36 16.27
C LYS A 102 57.80 -20.77 16.17
N ASN A 103 57.49 -21.19 14.94
CA ASN A 103 57.21 -22.59 14.63
C ASN A 103 58.52 -23.34 14.34
#